data_AF-A0A3P8JVH6-F1
#
_entry.id   AF-A0A3P8JVH6-F1
#
_cell.length_a   1.000
_cell.length_b   1.000
_cell.length_c   1.000
_cell.angle_alpha   90.00
_cell.angle_beta   90.00
_cell.angle_gamma   90.00
#
_symmetry.space_group_name_H-M   'P 1'
#
loop_
_entity.id
_entity.type
_entity.pdbx_description
1 polymer ?
#
loop_
_entity_poly.entity_id
_entity_poly.type
_entity_poly.pdbx_seq_one_letter_code
_entity_poly.pdbx_strand_id
1 'polypeptide(L)'
;MDDRWCIPTATTPTTHIIKLPIGEIRQPDAVLDLSESVDNEYLCLALAQALGFAVPEAEIITTRSIRALAVERFDRRWAQENTRLLRLPQEDLCQAFGIPSSMKYESDGGPGIASIMAFLLGSSEALKDRDDFMKFIVFQWLIGATDGHAKNFSIFLQPGGSYRLTPFYDIISAFPLLAARVCISATLSCR
;
A
#
# COMPACT_ATOMS: atom_id res chain seq x y z
N MET A 1 -5.73 -26.29 -5.96
CA MET A 1 -6.88 -25.40 -5.68
C MET A 1 -7.35 -24.91 -7.03
N ASP A 2 -8.64 -25.03 -7.36
CA ASP A 2 -9.15 -24.57 -8.65
C ASP A 2 -8.99 -23.05 -8.74
N ASP A 3 -8.45 -22.53 -9.85
CA ASP A 3 -8.23 -21.10 -10.15
C ASP A 3 -9.54 -20.29 -10.18
N ARG A 4 -10.23 -20.16 -9.04
CA ARG A 4 -11.55 -19.57 -8.92
C ARG A 4 -11.64 -18.62 -7.72
N TRP A 5 -12.29 -17.49 -7.95
CA TRP A 5 -12.67 -16.54 -6.90
C TRP A 5 -13.89 -17.06 -6.11
N CYS A 6 -13.80 -17.00 -4.78
CA CYS A 6 -14.83 -17.50 -3.86
C CYS A 6 -15.23 -16.42 -2.84
N ILE A 7 -16.50 -16.42 -2.42
CA ILE A 7 -16.97 -15.62 -1.28
C ILE A 7 -16.80 -16.48 -0.01
N PRO A 8 -16.03 -16.03 0.99
CA PRO A 8 -15.84 -16.81 2.20
C PRO A 8 -17.14 -16.86 3.03
N THR A 9 -17.34 -17.96 3.74
CA THR A 9 -18.47 -18.16 4.66
C THR A 9 -17.98 -18.30 6.11
N ALA A 10 -18.83 -17.90 7.05
CA ALA A 10 -18.57 -17.94 8.49
C ALA A 10 -17.22 -17.29 8.86
N THR A 11 -16.29 -18.03 9.46
CA THR A 11 -15.00 -17.53 9.95
C THR A 11 -13.86 -17.68 8.95
N THR A 12 -14.16 -18.18 7.73
CA THR A 12 -13.18 -18.35 6.66
C THR A 12 -12.55 -17.00 6.30
N PRO A 13 -11.22 -16.84 6.40
CA PRO A 13 -10.58 -15.58 6.02
C PRO A 13 -10.62 -15.37 4.50
N THR A 14 -10.67 -14.12 4.07
CA THR A 14 -10.30 -13.74 2.69
C THR A 14 -8.78 -13.88 2.49
N THR A 15 -8.36 -14.10 1.25
CA THR A 15 -6.94 -14.18 0.83
C THR A 15 -6.45 -12.95 0.07
N HIS A 16 -7.35 -12.19 -0.54
CA HIS A 16 -7.01 -11.01 -1.34
C HIS A 16 -7.81 -9.79 -0.88
N ILE A 17 -7.25 -8.61 -1.14
CA ILE A 17 -7.98 -7.34 -1.15
C ILE A 17 -8.20 -6.98 -2.62
N ILE A 18 -9.46 -6.74 -2.98
CA ILE A 18 -9.83 -6.30 -4.34
C ILE A 18 -10.00 -4.78 -4.31
N LYS A 19 -9.21 -4.08 -5.13
CA LYS A 19 -9.23 -2.62 -5.25
C LYS A 19 -9.84 -2.23 -6.59
N LEU A 20 -10.86 -1.39 -6.51
CA LEU A 20 -11.51 -0.82 -7.68
C LEU A 20 -10.81 0.49 -8.08
N PRO A 21 -10.98 0.95 -9.33
CA PRO A 21 -10.59 2.30 -9.74
C PRO A 21 -11.12 3.34 -8.76
N ILE A 22 -10.24 4.21 -8.27
CA ILE A 22 -10.60 5.23 -7.29
C ILE A 22 -11.49 6.30 -7.95
N GLY A 23 -11.27 6.57 -9.23
CA GLY A 23 -11.98 7.62 -9.98
C GLY A 23 -11.48 9.01 -9.61
N GLU A 24 -12.33 10.02 -9.72
CA GLU A 24 -11.96 11.40 -9.41
C GLU A 24 -12.05 11.70 -7.92
N ILE A 25 -10.93 12.12 -7.31
CA ILE A 25 -10.91 12.71 -5.98
C ILE A 25 -10.96 14.24 -6.12
N ARG A 26 -11.96 14.87 -5.51
CA ARG A 26 -12.05 16.34 -5.42
C ARG A 26 -11.38 16.82 -4.13
N GLN A 27 -10.24 17.47 -4.27
CA GLN A 27 -9.59 18.26 -3.22
C GLN A 27 -9.99 19.74 -3.38
N PRO A 28 -9.87 20.58 -2.32
CA PRO A 28 -10.27 21.99 -2.37
C PRO A 28 -9.67 22.78 -3.55
N ASP A 29 -8.41 22.47 -3.91
CA ASP A 29 -7.66 23.19 -4.93
C ASP A 29 -7.38 22.37 -6.21
N ALA A 30 -7.92 21.15 -6.31
CA ALA A 30 -7.58 20.22 -7.38
C ALA A 30 -8.61 19.09 -7.56
N VAL A 31 -8.91 18.74 -8.81
CA VAL A 31 -9.44 17.41 -9.14
C VAL A 31 -8.24 16.51 -9.47
N LEU A 32 -8.19 15.35 -8.83
CA LEU A 32 -7.20 14.31 -9.05
C LEU A 32 -7.89 13.13 -9.74
N ASP A 33 -7.56 12.89 -11.01
CA ASP A 33 -8.15 11.79 -11.79
C ASP A 33 -7.36 10.49 -11.56
N LEU A 34 -7.83 9.68 -10.61
CA LEU A 34 -7.29 8.35 -10.31
C LEU A 34 -8.16 7.24 -10.95
N SER A 35 -8.76 7.50 -12.12
CA SER A 35 -9.47 6.48 -12.89
C SER A 35 -8.59 5.29 -13.28
N GLU A 36 -7.30 5.53 -13.52
CA GLU A 36 -6.30 4.50 -13.85
C GLU A 36 -5.54 4.00 -12.60
N SER A 37 -6.11 4.10 -11.40
CA SER A 37 -5.43 3.71 -10.15
C SER A 37 -5.04 2.23 -10.10
N VAL A 38 -5.79 1.36 -10.80
CA VAL A 38 -5.48 -0.08 -10.88
C VAL A 38 -4.15 -0.31 -11.57
N ASP A 39 -3.95 0.25 -12.76
CA ASP A 39 -2.72 0.12 -13.54
C ASP A 39 -1.54 0.85 -12.89
N ASN A 40 -1.81 2.01 -12.29
CA ASN A 40 -0.82 2.78 -11.54
C ASN A 40 -0.26 1.97 -10.36
N GLU A 41 -1.13 1.43 -9.50
CA GLU A 41 -0.68 0.66 -8.34
C GLU A 41 -0.01 -0.65 -8.76
N TYR A 42 -0.55 -1.35 -9.76
CA TYR A 42 0.07 -2.56 -10.30
C TYR A 42 1.51 -2.32 -10.76
N LEU A 43 1.74 -1.25 -11.53
CA LEU A 43 3.06 -0.88 -12.01
C LEU A 43 4.00 -0.49 -10.85
N CYS A 44 3.51 0.26 -9.87
CA CYS A 44 4.30 0.66 -8.72
C CYS A 44 4.73 -0.55 -7.87
N LEU A 45 3.83 -1.52 -7.65
CA LEU A 45 4.14 -2.77 -6.95
C LEU A 45 5.15 -3.61 -7.73
N ALA A 46 4.94 -3.79 -9.04
CA ALA A 46 5.86 -4.55 -9.89
C ALA A 46 7.26 -3.93 -9.92
N LEU A 47 7.35 -2.60 -9.99
CA LEU A 47 8.62 -1.88 -9.92
C LEU A 47 9.30 -2.04 -8.56
N ALA A 48 8.54 -1.91 -7.46
CA ALA A 48 9.07 -2.11 -6.11
C ALA A 48 9.62 -3.53 -5.94
N GLN A 49 8.90 -4.54 -6.41
CA GLN A 49 9.33 -5.94 -6.39
C GLN A 49 10.62 -6.14 -7.21
N ALA A 50 10.70 -5.57 -8.42
CA ALA A 50 11.89 -5.64 -9.27
C ALA A 50 13.13 -4.98 -8.65
N LEU A 51 12.93 -3.99 -7.78
CA LEU A 51 13.99 -3.32 -7.01
C LEU A 51 14.34 -4.06 -5.69
N GLY A 52 13.68 -5.19 -5.40
CA GLY A 52 13.97 -6.03 -4.24
C GLY A 52 13.24 -5.64 -2.97
N PHE A 53 12.22 -4.77 -3.03
CA PHE A 53 11.38 -4.47 -1.87
C PHE A 53 10.45 -5.64 -1.56
N ALA A 54 10.20 -5.87 -0.27
CA ALA A 54 9.11 -6.74 0.15
C ALA A 54 7.77 -6.03 -0.10
N VAL A 55 7.02 -6.50 -1.08
CA VAL A 55 5.67 -6.02 -1.44
C VAL A 55 4.76 -7.23 -1.68
N PRO A 56 3.43 -7.10 -1.54
CA PRO A 56 2.52 -8.19 -1.87
C PRO A 56 2.53 -8.50 -3.37
N GLU A 57 2.28 -9.77 -3.69
CA GLU A 57 1.89 -10.15 -5.05
C GLU A 57 0.58 -9.47 -5.41
N ALA A 58 0.47 -9.03 -6.67
CA ALA A 58 -0.74 -8.42 -7.18
C ALA A 58 -0.97 -8.83 -8.64
N GLU A 59 -2.24 -9.01 -8.98
CA GLU A 59 -2.67 -9.28 -10.34
C GLU A 59 -3.84 -8.38 -10.72
N ILE A 60 -3.89 -7.98 -11.99
CA ILE A 60 -5.05 -7.26 -12.51
C ILE A 60 -6.09 -8.29 -12.95
N ILE A 61 -7.24 -8.26 -12.30
CA ILE A 61 -8.39 -9.06 -12.66
C ILE A 61 -9.37 -8.25 -13.50
N THR A 62 -9.96 -8.90 -14.50
CA THR A 62 -10.93 -8.28 -15.40
C THR A 62 -12.20 -9.12 -15.49
N THR A 63 -13.32 -8.43 -15.45
CA THR A 63 -14.63 -8.96 -15.84
C THR A 63 -15.13 -8.20 -17.07
N ARG A 64 -16.34 -8.48 -17.55
CA ARG A 64 -16.91 -7.76 -18.70
C ARG A 64 -17.04 -6.24 -18.50
N SER A 65 -17.15 -5.78 -17.25
CA SER A 65 -17.44 -4.38 -16.94
C SER A 65 -16.54 -3.78 -15.85
N ILE A 66 -15.68 -4.58 -15.21
CA ILE A 66 -14.86 -4.15 -14.09
C ILE A 66 -13.42 -4.59 -14.32
N ARG A 67 -12.50 -3.64 -14.19
CA ARG A 67 -11.07 -3.86 -14.04
C ARG A 67 -10.70 -3.56 -12.60
N ALA A 68 -10.00 -4.47 -11.92
CA ALA A 68 -9.66 -4.32 -10.51
C ALA A 68 -8.27 -4.90 -10.23
N LEU A 69 -7.64 -4.42 -9.16
CA LEU A 69 -6.39 -4.99 -8.66
C LEU A 69 -6.71 -5.99 -7.54
N ALA A 70 -6.28 -7.24 -7.69
CA ALA A 70 -6.30 -8.21 -6.62
C ALA A 70 -4.91 -8.27 -5.98
N VAL A 71 -4.82 -7.85 -4.71
CA VAL A 71 -3.57 -7.85 -3.93
C VAL A 71 -3.60 -8.98 -2.92
N GLU A 72 -2.60 -9.85 -2.96
CA GLU A 72 -2.47 -10.96 -2.00
C GLU A 72 -2.24 -10.40 -0.59
N ARG A 73 -3.01 -10.92 0.37
CA ARG A 73 -2.92 -10.46 1.76
C ARG A 73 -1.75 -11.12 2.48
N PHE A 74 -0.75 -10.33 2.84
CA PHE A 74 0.37 -10.76 3.68
C PHE A 74 0.00 -10.98 5.16
N ASP A 75 -1.20 -10.60 5.59
CA ASP A 75 -1.75 -10.94 6.92
C ASP A 75 -2.50 -12.29 6.92
N ARG A 76 -2.28 -13.11 5.90
CA ARG A 76 -2.84 -14.45 5.72
C ARG A 76 -1.73 -15.44 5.41
N ARG A 77 -1.90 -16.68 5.89
CA ARG A 77 -0.96 -17.76 5.59
C ARG A 77 -1.64 -19.12 5.66
N TRP A 78 -1.43 -19.96 4.66
CA TRP A 78 -1.83 -21.37 4.74
C TRP A 78 -0.97 -22.11 5.78
N ALA A 79 -1.61 -22.89 6.64
CA ALA A 79 -0.91 -23.85 7.49
C ALA A 79 -0.24 -24.93 6.63
N GLN A 80 0.71 -25.67 7.21
CA GLN A 80 1.29 -26.85 6.56
C GLN A 80 0.17 -27.76 6.02
N GLU A 81 0.41 -28.31 4.82
CA GLU A 81 -0.54 -29.16 4.08
C GLU A 81 -1.80 -28.45 3.55
N ASN A 82 -1.84 -27.11 3.55
CA ASN A 82 -2.97 -26.30 3.01
C ASN A 82 -4.32 -26.63 3.65
N THR A 83 -4.32 -27.16 4.87
CA THR A 83 -5.53 -27.62 5.58
C THR A 83 -6.32 -26.48 6.19
N ARG A 84 -5.67 -25.35 6.49
CA ARG A 84 -6.29 -24.20 7.16
C ARG A 84 -5.64 -22.88 6.78
N LEU A 85 -6.45 -21.87 6.50
CA LEU A 85 -6.00 -20.49 6.32
C LEU A 85 -5.94 -19.76 7.66
N LEU A 86 -4.75 -19.32 8.06
CA LEU A 86 -4.48 -18.59 9.30
C LEU A 86 -4.50 -17.07 9.05
N ARG A 87 -4.89 -16.32 10.09
CA ARG A 87 -4.72 -14.86 10.15
C ARG A 87 -3.44 -14.55 10.94
N LEU A 88 -2.63 -13.64 10.42
CA LEU A 88 -1.44 -13.14 11.10
C LEU A 88 -1.81 -11.81 11.79
N PRO A 89 -1.58 -11.65 13.10
CA PRO A 89 -1.81 -10.38 13.79
C PRO A 89 -0.97 -9.25 13.18
N GLN A 90 -1.63 -8.14 12.87
CA GLN A 90 -1.05 -6.96 12.25
C GLN A 90 -1.80 -5.70 12.70
N GLU A 91 -1.09 -4.59 12.78
CA GLU A 91 -1.66 -3.25 12.95
C GLU A 91 -0.87 -2.21 12.15
N ASP A 92 -1.52 -1.09 11.78
CA ASP A 92 -0.86 0.05 11.15
C ASP A 92 -0.16 0.97 12.16
N LEU A 93 0.71 1.86 11.70
CA LEU A 93 1.46 2.71 12.63
C LEU A 93 0.56 3.72 13.36
N CYS A 94 -0.59 4.14 12.83
CA CYS A 94 -1.50 4.95 13.65
C CYS A 94 -1.98 4.18 14.88
N GLN A 95 -2.31 2.91 14.71
CA GLN A 95 -2.70 2.03 15.82
C GLN A 95 -1.54 1.80 16.79
N ALA A 96 -0.34 1.48 16.28
CA ALA A 96 0.85 1.24 17.11
C ALA A 96 1.24 2.46 17.95
N PHE A 97 1.06 3.67 17.42
CA PHE A 97 1.29 4.93 18.14
C PHE A 97 0.07 5.38 18.97
N GLY A 98 -1.08 4.70 18.89
CA GLY A 98 -2.29 5.05 19.63
C GLY A 98 -2.96 6.35 19.16
N ILE A 99 -2.81 6.71 17.90
CA ILE A 99 -3.35 7.96 17.33
C ILE A 99 -4.54 7.72 16.39
N PRO A 100 -5.48 8.68 16.29
CA PRO A 100 -6.63 8.56 15.41
C PRO A 100 -6.23 8.63 13.93
N SER A 101 -7.05 8.02 13.07
CA SER A 101 -6.84 8.04 11.61
C SER A 101 -6.84 9.42 10.98
N SER A 102 -7.47 10.41 11.62
CA SER A 102 -7.46 11.81 11.18
C SER A 102 -6.09 12.47 11.28
N MET A 103 -5.18 11.91 12.09
CA MET A 103 -3.79 12.38 12.22
C MET A 103 -2.82 11.46 11.50
N LYS A 104 -3.24 10.79 10.43
CA LYS A 104 -2.36 9.88 9.66
C LYS A 104 -1.20 10.61 8.97
N TYR A 105 -1.39 11.89 8.63
CA TYR A 105 -0.38 12.72 7.99
C TYR A 105 0.51 13.42 9.02
N GLU A 106 1.80 13.54 8.73
CA GLU A 106 2.74 14.30 9.55
C GLU A 106 2.33 15.78 9.69
N SER A 107 1.79 16.38 8.62
CA SER A 107 1.26 17.76 8.63
C SER A 107 0.12 17.97 9.63
N ASP A 108 -0.62 16.91 9.95
CA ASP A 108 -1.73 16.92 10.91
C ASP A 108 -1.30 16.44 12.31
N GLY A 109 0.01 16.31 12.55
CA GLY A 109 0.59 15.86 13.82
C GLY A 109 0.80 14.34 13.94
N GLY A 110 0.69 13.61 12.83
CA GLY A 110 1.02 12.18 12.75
C GLY A 110 2.52 11.88 12.83
N PRO A 111 2.91 10.59 12.95
CA PRO A 111 4.30 10.19 13.03
C PRO A 111 4.98 10.34 11.67
N GLY A 112 6.07 11.10 11.65
CA GLY A 112 6.98 11.20 10.51
C GLY A 112 8.13 10.20 10.55
N ILE A 113 9.06 10.35 9.60
CA ILE A 113 10.23 9.47 9.42
C ILE A 113 11.02 9.31 10.72
N ALA A 114 11.29 10.40 11.45
CA ALA A 114 12.09 10.36 12.67
C ALA A 114 11.44 9.49 13.77
N SER A 115 10.14 9.67 14.01
CA SER A 115 9.38 8.90 15.00
C SER A 115 9.28 7.43 14.62
N ILE A 116 9.03 7.14 13.33
CA ILE A 116 8.95 5.76 12.83
C ILE A 116 10.31 5.07 12.93
N MET A 117 11.40 5.73 12.56
CA MET A 117 12.75 5.19 12.68
C MET A 117 13.14 4.90 14.14
N ALA A 118 12.74 5.78 15.07
CA ALA A 118 12.94 5.57 16.50
C ALA A 118 12.11 4.37 17.00
N PHE A 119 10.86 4.25 16.57
CA PHE A 119 10.00 3.10 16.87
C PHE A 119 10.61 1.79 16.36
N LEU A 120 11.08 1.75 15.11
CA LEU A 120 11.69 0.55 14.52
C LEU A 120 12.98 0.08 15.19
N LEU A 121 13.57 0.85 16.13
CA LEU A 121 14.65 0.34 17.00
C LEU A 121 14.18 -0.83 17.89
N GLY A 122 12.88 -0.89 18.22
CA GLY A 122 12.29 -1.97 19.01
C GLY A 122 11.82 -3.17 18.19
N SER A 123 11.97 -3.14 16.86
CA SER A 123 11.63 -4.28 16.01
C SER A 123 12.54 -5.48 16.29
N SER A 124 11.99 -6.70 16.16
CA SER A 124 12.77 -7.94 16.19
C SER A 124 13.80 -8.04 15.06
N GLU A 125 13.61 -7.27 13.98
CA GLU A 125 14.51 -7.15 12.83
C GLU A 125 15.00 -5.70 12.64
N ALA A 126 15.23 -4.97 13.73
CA ALA A 126 15.46 -3.52 13.75
C ALA A 126 16.43 -2.98 12.69
N LEU A 127 17.57 -3.63 12.48
CA LEU A 127 18.56 -3.18 11.47
C LEU A 127 17.98 -3.26 10.06
N LYS A 128 17.34 -4.38 9.72
CA LYS A 128 16.74 -4.61 8.41
C LYS A 128 15.54 -3.71 8.18
N ASP A 129 14.63 -3.62 9.15
CA ASP A 129 13.40 -2.83 9.01
C ASP A 129 13.70 -1.34 8.83
N ARG A 130 14.71 -0.81 9.53
CA ARG A 130 15.14 0.58 9.36
C ARG A 130 15.80 0.83 8.00
N ASP A 131 16.62 -0.11 7.54
CA ASP A 131 17.25 -0.03 6.21
C ASP A 131 16.19 -0.06 5.09
N ASP A 132 15.27 -1.02 5.16
CA ASP A 132 14.18 -1.16 4.18
C ASP A 132 13.25 0.05 4.20
N PHE A 133 12.87 0.54 5.38
CA PHE A 133 12.03 1.73 5.51
C PHE A 133 12.69 2.96 4.85
N MET A 134 13.97 3.22 5.14
CA MET A 134 14.66 4.37 4.53
C MET A 134 14.84 4.23 3.02
N LYS A 135 15.16 3.02 2.53
CA LYS A 135 15.18 2.75 1.07
C LYS A 135 13.81 3.00 0.45
N PHE A 136 12.74 2.62 1.14
CA PHE A 136 11.38 2.81 0.66
C PHE A 136 10.97 4.30 0.63
N ILE A 137 11.42 5.11 1.59
CA ILE A 137 11.24 6.57 1.53
C ILE A 137 11.90 7.15 0.28
N VAL A 138 13.13 6.73 -0.05
CA VAL A 138 13.82 7.17 -1.28
C VAL A 138 13.07 6.68 -2.52
N PHE A 139 12.57 5.44 -2.51
CA PHE A 139 11.75 4.91 -3.60
C PHE A 139 10.47 5.72 -3.82
N GLN A 140 9.73 6.04 -2.75
CA GLN A 140 8.53 6.88 -2.84
C GLN A 140 8.84 8.25 -3.45
N TRP A 141 9.96 8.86 -3.09
CA TRP A 141 10.42 10.10 -3.74
C TRP A 141 10.68 9.91 -5.23
N LEU A 142 11.39 8.85 -5.64
CA LEU A 142 11.72 8.57 -7.04
C LEU A 142 10.48 8.36 -7.92
N ILE A 143 9.44 7.71 -7.40
CA ILE A 143 8.20 7.46 -8.14
C ILE A 143 7.15 8.56 -7.94
N GLY A 144 7.43 9.60 -7.16
CA GLY A 144 6.47 10.65 -6.85
C GLY A 144 5.25 10.14 -6.09
N ALA A 145 5.42 9.19 -5.17
CA ALA A 145 4.36 8.74 -4.26
C ALA A 145 4.19 9.75 -3.13
N THR A 146 3.10 10.52 -3.18
CA THR A 146 2.86 11.64 -2.26
C THR A 146 1.97 11.29 -1.07
N ASP A 147 1.36 10.11 -1.06
CA ASP A 147 0.39 9.67 -0.03
C ASP A 147 0.96 8.62 0.94
N GLY A 148 2.28 8.65 1.17
CA GLY A 148 3.01 7.73 2.06
C GLY A 148 2.82 8.02 3.55
N HIS A 149 1.58 8.05 4.04
CA HIS A 149 1.24 8.41 5.42
C HIS A 149 1.33 7.23 6.40
N ALA A 150 1.21 7.49 7.71
CA ALA A 150 1.43 6.49 8.76
C ALA A 150 0.61 5.20 8.63
N LYS A 151 -0.61 5.26 8.06
CA LYS A 151 -1.46 4.07 7.85
C LYS A 151 -1.00 3.13 6.72
N ASN A 152 -0.07 3.57 5.86
CA ASN A 152 0.49 2.76 4.76
C ASN A 152 1.72 1.96 5.20
N PHE A 153 2.03 2.00 6.50
CA PHE A 153 3.04 1.18 7.12
C PHE A 153 2.37 0.38 8.25
N SER A 154 2.67 -0.91 8.29
CA SER A 154 2.17 -1.83 9.31
C SER A 154 3.31 -2.62 9.93
N ILE A 155 3.01 -3.20 11.09
CA ILE A 155 3.85 -4.18 11.76
C ILE A 155 3.09 -5.49 11.96
N PHE A 156 3.80 -6.61 11.86
CA PHE A 156 3.32 -7.88 12.38
C PHE A 156 3.52 -7.92 13.90
N LEU A 157 2.49 -8.36 14.63
CA LEU A 157 2.60 -8.63 16.05
C LEU A 157 2.99 -10.10 16.26
N GLN A 158 4.09 -10.32 16.95
CA GLN A 158 4.70 -11.64 17.16
C GLN A 158 4.48 -12.12 18.60
N PRO A 159 4.64 -13.43 18.87
CA PRO A 159 4.55 -13.96 20.22
C PRO A 159 5.44 -13.21 21.20
N GLY A 160 4.94 -12.99 22.42
CA GLY A 160 5.65 -12.25 23.46
C GLY A 160 5.64 -10.73 23.30
N GLY A 161 4.88 -10.17 22.35
CA GLY A 161 4.73 -8.72 22.16
C GLY A 161 5.85 -8.08 21.33
N SER A 162 6.73 -8.90 20.74
CA SER A 162 7.68 -8.42 19.73
C SER A 162 6.95 -8.06 18.43
N TYR A 163 7.58 -7.27 17.58
CA TYR A 163 7.01 -6.87 16.30
C TYR A 163 8.08 -6.70 15.23
N ARG A 164 7.66 -6.69 13.96
CA ARG A 164 8.52 -6.34 12.82
C ARG A 164 7.71 -5.71 11.69
N LEU A 165 8.37 -4.96 10.82
CA LEU A 165 7.74 -4.30 9.67
C LEU A 165 7.09 -5.33 8.71
N THR A 166 5.92 -4.99 8.16
CA THR A 166 5.27 -5.77 7.10
C THR A 166 5.85 -5.42 5.72
N PRO A 167 5.51 -6.17 4.65
CA PRO A 167 5.69 -5.67 3.29
C PRO A 167 5.06 -4.28 3.09
N PHE A 168 5.60 -3.50 2.15
CA PHE A 168 5.02 -2.21 1.75
C PHE A 168 3.82 -2.43 0.82
N TYR A 169 2.80 -1.57 0.94
CA TYR A 169 1.54 -1.68 0.22
C TYR A 169 0.96 -0.27 -0.05
N ASP A 170 -0.13 -0.20 -0.81
CA ASP A 170 -0.82 1.05 -1.18
C ASP A 170 0.13 2.06 -1.86
N ILE A 171 0.84 1.59 -2.89
CA ILE A 171 1.85 2.39 -3.60
C ILE A 171 1.24 2.99 -4.86
N ILE A 172 1.07 4.31 -4.90
CA ILE A 172 0.54 5.04 -6.07
C ILE A 172 1.47 6.19 -6.41
N SER A 173 1.82 6.31 -7.69
CA SER A 173 2.57 7.46 -8.22
C SER A 173 1.63 8.61 -8.57
N ALA A 174 2.02 9.84 -8.24
CA ALA A 174 1.32 11.04 -8.68
C ALA A 174 1.70 11.49 -10.11
N PHE A 175 2.75 10.92 -10.73
CA PHE A 175 3.22 11.38 -12.04
C PHE A 175 2.19 11.24 -13.18
N PRO A 176 1.43 10.13 -13.31
CA PRO A 176 0.39 10.03 -14.33
C PRO A 176 -0.65 11.16 -14.23
N LEU A 177 -0.91 11.64 -13.01
CA LEU A 177 -1.89 12.68 -12.70
C LEU A 177 -1.41 14.07 -13.14
N LEU A 178 -0.10 14.30 -13.08
CA LEU A 178 0.53 15.55 -13.52
C LEU A 178 0.65 15.63 -15.05
N ALA A 179 0.89 14.50 -15.72
CA ALA A 179 0.97 14.46 -17.19
C ALA A 179 -0.34 14.87 -17.87
N ALA A 180 -1.49 14.51 -17.29
CA ALA A 180 -2.81 14.94 -17.76
C ALA A 180 -3.00 16.46 -17.72
N ARG A 181 -2.33 17.17 -16.80
CA ARG A 181 -2.41 18.65 -16.70
C ARG A 181 -1.57 19.37 -17.77
N VAL A 182 -0.46 18.77 -18.21
CA VAL A 182 0.44 19.40 -19.20
C VAL A 182 -0.20 19.48 -20.59
N CYS A 183 -1.06 18.51 -20.96
CA CYS A 183 -1.74 18.55 -22.26
C CYS A 183 -2.80 19.66 -22.40
N ILE A 184 -3.32 20.21 -21.30
CA ILE A 184 -4.31 21.30 -21.37
C ILE A 184 -3.63 22.67 -21.61
N SER A 185 -2.34 22.81 -21.30
CA SER A 185 -1.58 24.05 -21.56
C SER A 185 -0.96 24.15 -22.96
N ALA A 186 -0.99 23.08 -23.76
CA ALA A 186 -0.36 23.04 -25.10
C ALA A 186 -1.29 23.46 -26.25
N THR A 187 -2.48 24.01 -25.96
CA THR A 187 -3.43 24.51 -26.99
C THR A 187 -3.50 26.03 -27.04
N LEU A 188 -2.36 26.71 -26.95
CA LEU A 188 -2.27 28.16 -27.22
C LEU A 188 -1.40 28.42 -28.45
N SER A 189 -2.10 28.70 -29.55
CA SER A 189 -1.69 29.51 -30.71
C SER A 189 -0.52 29.02 -31.57
N CYS A 190 -0.83 28.17 -32.55
CA CYS A 190 -0.24 28.31 -33.89
C CYS A 190 -1.16 29.18 -34.75
N ARG A 191 -0.85 30.47 -34.82
CA ARG A 191 -1.14 31.39 -35.92
C ARG A 191 -0.01 32.39 -36.03
#